data_AF-A0A914V894-F1
#
_entry.id   AF-A0A914V894-F1
#
_cell.length_a   1.000
_cell.length_b   1.000
_cell.length_c   1.000
_cell.angle_alpha   90.00
_cell.angle_beta   90.00
_cell.angle_gamma   90.00
#
_symmetry.space_group_name_H-M   'P 1'
#
loop_
_entity.id
_entity.type
_entity.pdbx_description
1 polymer ?
#
loop_
_entity_poly.entity_id
_entity_poly.type
_entity_poly.pdbx_seq_one_letter_code
_entity_poly.pdbx_strand_id
1 'polypeptide(L)'
;LSLMLLVVIIGALVAIVVVTISRVQTHNSVLKLVRQYQGTLRIVDGSLLDFDAKMLDTKSTKFTERAAQIEQRIDALFDYSGLGSIYEGSTVTGFRFIVEVPALEVQFNIKTKVDVDLNVLDLLTIIRDSVRGKGFADATVDLASLTLEDQRLPTSDSPPNSPASTRKG
;
A
#
# COMPACT_ATOMS: atom_id res chain seq x y z
N LEU A 1 -2.18 33.74 -43.36
CA LEU A 1 -2.42 33.50 -41.92
C LEU A 1 -3.48 32.40 -41.63
N SER A 2 -4.34 32.03 -42.58
CA SER A 2 -5.49 31.13 -42.35
C SER A 2 -5.15 29.62 -42.23
N LEU A 3 -4.16 29.12 -42.97
CA LEU A 3 -3.89 27.67 -43.03
C LEU A 3 -2.98 27.15 -41.91
N MET A 4 -1.94 27.92 -41.55
CA MET A 4 -0.96 27.53 -40.53
C MET A 4 -1.57 27.46 -39.13
N LEU A 5 -2.51 28.36 -38.80
CA LEU A 5 -3.21 28.34 -37.52
C LEU A 5 -4.09 27.09 -37.37
N LEU A 6 -4.73 26.66 -38.47
CA LEU A 6 -5.61 25.50 -38.49
C LEU A 6 -4.85 24.20 -38.25
N VAL A 7 -3.64 24.06 -38.81
CA VAL A 7 -2.76 22.89 -38.59
C VAL A 7 -2.29 22.82 -37.13
N VAL A 8 -1.96 23.95 -36.51
CA VAL A 8 -1.54 23.99 -35.09
C VAL A 8 -2.68 23.58 -34.16
N ILE A 9 -3.91 24.05 -34.41
CA ILE A 9 -5.08 23.71 -33.59
C ILE A 9 -5.42 22.21 -33.71
N ILE A 10 -5.38 21.66 -34.92
CA ILE A 10 -5.64 20.22 -35.14
C ILE A 10 -4.55 19.38 -34.46
N GLY A 11 -3.27 19.77 -34.59
CA GLY A 11 -2.16 19.08 -33.93
C GLY A 11 -2.29 19.06 -32.41
N ALA A 12 -2.70 20.19 -31.80
CA ALA A 12 -2.93 20.28 -30.37
C ALA A 12 -4.10 19.39 -29.91
N LEU A 13 -5.21 19.36 -30.66
CA LEU A 13 -6.36 18.52 -30.35
C LEU A 13 -6.02 17.03 -30.44
N VAL A 14 -5.28 16.61 -31.47
CA VAL A 14 -4.82 15.22 -31.60
C VAL A 14 -3.90 14.85 -30.44
N ALA A 15 -2.96 15.71 -30.06
CA ALA A 15 -2.07 15.46 -28.92
C ALA A 15 -2.84 15.32 -27.59
N ILE A 16 -3.85 16.17 -27.35
CA ILE A 16 -4.71 16.10 -26.16
C ILE A 16 -5.52 14.79 -26.14
N VAL A 17 -6.04 14.37 -27.29
CA VAL A 17 -6.79 13.11 -27.42
C VAL A 17 -5.88 11.90 -27.21
N VAL A 18 -4.66 11.90 -27.77
CA VAL A 18 -3.68 10.83 -27.53
C VAL A 18 -3.28 10.78 -26.05
N VAL A 19 -3.01 11.92 -25.41
CA VAL A 19 -2.64 11.97 -23.98
C VAL A 19 -3.80 11.53 -23.07
N THR A 20 -5.05 11.86 -23.42
CA THR A 20 -6.22 11.39 -22.66
C THR A 20 -6.46 9.90 -22.87
N ILE A 21 -6.34 9.37 -24.09
CA ILE A 21 -6.47 7.92 -24.34
C ILE A 21 -5.31 7.13 -23.70
N SER A 22 -4.08 7.66 -23.70
CA SER A 22 -2.94 7.05 -22.99
C SER A 22 -3.14 7.02 -21.48
N ARG A 23 -3.87 8.00 -20.90
CA ARG A 23 -4.27 7.94 -19.48
C ARG A 23 -5.42 6.96 -19.23
N VAL A 24 -6.19 6.58 -20.25
CA VAL A 24 -7.40 5.74 -20.13
C VAL A 24 -7.12 4.24 -20.40
N GLN A 25 -5.89 3.85 -20.73
CA GLN A 25 -5.50 2.43 -20.89
C GLN A 25 -4.64 1.88 -19.73
N THR A 26 -5.12 1.99 -18.49
CA THR A 26 -4.54 1.22 -17.37
C THR A 26 -5.57 0.53 -16.50
N HIS A 27 -6.59 -0.11 -17.09
CA HIS A 27 -7.40 -1.10 -16.37
C HIS A 27 -7.78 -2.28 -17.27
N ASN A 28 -6.79 -2.87 -17.95
CA ASN A 28 -6.91 -4.30 -18.28
C ASN A 28 -6.65 -5.08 -17.00
N SER A 29 -7.63 -5.11 -16.11
CA SER A 29 -7.62 -5.98 -14.94
C SER A 29 -7.83 -7.42 -15.41
N VAL A 30 -6.77 -8.05 -15.92
CA VAL A 30 -6.59 -9.48 -15.66
C VAL A 30 -6.71 -9.58 -14.15
N LEU A 31 -7.68 -10.34 -13.65
CA LEU A 31 -7.85 -10.59 -12.22
C LEU A 31 -6.59 -11.32 -11.74
N LYS A 32 -5.53 -10.56 -11.45
CA LYS A 32 -4.36 -11.06 -10.76
C LYS A 32 -4.83 -11.24 -9.34
N LEU A 33 -5.18 -12.48 -9.00
CA LEU A 33 -5.54 -12.85 -7.64
C LEU A 33 -4.29 -12.55 -6.80
N VAL A 34 -4.36 -11.48 -6.00
CA VAL A 34 -3.32 -11.08 -5.05
C VAL A 34 -3.85 -11.30 -3.64
N ARG A 35 -2.98 -11.77 -2.74
CA ARG A 35 -3.29 -11.84 -1.32
C ARG A 35 -2.85 -10.52 -0.71
N GLN A 36 -3.71 -9.94 0.12
CA GLN A 36 -3.45 -8.65 0.74
C GLN A 36 -3.29 -8.84 2.25
N TYR A 37 -2.26 -8.22 2.81
CA TYR A 37 -2.04 -8.16 4.25
C TYR A 37 -2.15 -6.70 4.69
N GLN A 38 -2.98 -6.43 5.68
CA GLN A 38 -3.05 -5.12 6.31
C GLN A 38 -2.09 -5.10 7.50
N GLY A 39 -1.29 -4.06 7.62
CA GLY A 39 -0.32 -3.91 8.70
C GLY A 39 -0.29 -2.52 9.31
N THR A 40 0.27 -2.47 10.50
CA THR A 40 0.67 -1.22 11.15
C THR A 40 2.10 -1.33 11.62
N LEU A 41 2.81 -0.20 11.66
CA LEU A 41 4.12 -0.07 12.31
C LEU A 41 4.23 1.32 12.93
N ARG A 42 5.09 1.49 13.93
CA ARG A 42 5.42 2.80 14.50
C ARG A 42 6.86 3.17 14.21
N ILE A 43 7.04 4.36 13.69
CA ILE A 43 8.33 5.03 13.58
C ILE A 43 8.49 5.90 14.82
N VAL A 44 9.57 5.71 15.56
CA VAL A 44 9.82 6.38 16.85
C VAL A 44 10.99 7.35 16.81
N ASP A 45 11.79 7.34 15.74
CA ASP A 45 12.90 8.28 15.52
C ASP A 45 13.30 8.33 14.02
N GLY A 46 14.08 9.35 13.65
CA GLY A 46 14.71 9.52 12.33
C GLY A 46 13.92 10.35 11.32
N SER A 47 14.39 10.45 10.07
CA SER A 47 13.85 11.40 9.07
C SER A 47 12.42 11.13 8.59
N LEU A 48 11.90 9.94 8.89
CA LEU A 48 10.52 9.56 8.60
C LEU A 48 9.55 9.94 9.73
N LEU A 49 10.06 10.35 10.90
CA LEU A 49 9.26 10.91 11.98
C LEU A 49 9.08 12.41 11.76
N ASP A 50 7.93 12.77 11.18
CA ASP A 50 7.58 14.16 10.87
C ASP A 50 6.11 14.40 11.23
N PHE A 51 5.84 15.47 11.96
CA PHE A 51 4.52 15.82 12.47
C PHE A 51 3.93 16.97 11.65
N ASP A 52 3.35 16.64 10.49
CA ASP A 52 2.59 17.58 9.66
C ASP A 52 1.11 17.14 9.62
N ALA A 53 0.20 18.03 10.03
CA ALA A 53 -1.24 17.77 10.00
C ALA A 53 -1.75 17.39 8.60
N LYS A 54 -1.08 17.84 7.52
CA LYS A 54 -1.43 17.47 6.14
C LYS A 54 -1.21 15.98 5.88
N MET A 55 -0.34 15.31 6.61
CA MET A 55 -0.18 13.86 6.52
C MET A 55 -1.42 13.09 7.00
N LEU A 56 -2.37 13.73 7.69
CA LEU A 56 -3.63 13.07 8.06
C LEU A 56 -4.67 13.10 6.93
N ASP A 57 -4.45 13.89 5.89
CA ASP A 57 -5.28 13.94 4.68
C ASP A 57 -4.62 13.12 3.57
N THR A 58 -5.22 11.96 3.25
CA THR A 58 -4.73 11.01 2.23
C THR A 58 -4.68 11.58 0.81
N LYS A 59 -5.30 12.74 0.57
CA LYS A 59 -5.27 13.43 -0.73
C LYS A 59 -4.22 14.53 -0.79
N SER A 60 -3.56 14.84 0.33
CA SER A 60 -2.57 15.91 0.36
C SER A 60 -1.27 15.49 -0.29
N THR A 61 -0.55 16.45 -0.88
CA THR A 61 0.79 16.21 -1.41
C THR A 61 1.74 15.68 -0.33
N LYS A 62 1.59 16.15 0.92
CA LYS A 62 2.42 15.70 2.04
C LYS A 62 2.20 14.24 2.42
N PHE A 63 0.95 13.79 2.40
CA PHE A 63 0.64 12.38 2.55
C PHE A 63 1.30 11.57 1.44
N THR A 64 1.07 11.94 0.17
CA THR A 64 1.58 11.19 -0.99
C THR A 64 3.10 11.11 -1.01
N GLU A 65 3.80 12.23 -0.74
CA GLU A 65 5.26 12.27 -0.64
C GLU A 65 5.77 11.31 0.44
N ARG A 66 5.16 11.34 1.63
CA ARG A 66 5.61 10.52 2.75
C ARG A 66 5.25 9.04 2.56
N ALA A 67 4.06 8.76 2.05
CA ALA A 67 3.61 7.42 1.68
C ALA A 67 4.60 6.79 0.71
N ALA A 68 4.95 7.48 -0.38
CA ALA A 68 5.90 6.97 -1.37
C ALA A 68 7.28 6.68 -0.79
N GLN A 69 7.79 7.51 0.12
CA GLN A 69 9.06 7.24 0.81
C GLN A 69 9.00 5.96 1.64
N ILE A 70 7.91 5.75 2.39
CA ILE A 70 7.73 4.58 3.24
C ILE A 70 7.49 3.32 2.41
N GLU A 71 6.68 3.40 1.35
CA GLU A 71 6.45 2.32 0.39
C GLU A 71 7.77 1.89 -0.24
N GLN A 72 8.62 2.82 -0.69
CA GLN A 72 9.95 2.51 -1.20
C GLN A 72 10.84 1.79 -0.15
N ARG A 73 10.67 2.11 1.14
CA ARG A 73 11.40 1.40 2.20
C ARG A 73 10.85 -0.01 2.43
N ILE A 74 9.53 -0.18 2.38
CA ILE A 74 8.90 -1.50 2.46
C ILE A 74 9.36 -2.35 1.27
N ASP A 75 9.34 -1.81 0.04
CA ASP A 75 9.82 -2.50 -1.17
C ASP A 75 11.26 -3.02 -0.97
N ALA A 76 12.15 -2.17 -0.46
CA ALA A 76 13.54 -2.54 -0.18
C ALA A 76 13.70 -3.64 0.90
N LEU A 77 12.80 -3.69 1.89
CA LEU A 77 12.79 -4.79 2.87
C LEU A 77 12.41 -6.11 2.21
N PHE A 78 11.47 -6.09 1.27
CA PHE A 78 11.02 -7.28 0.55
C PHE A 78 12.10 -7.79 -0.40
N ASP A 79 12.80 -6.90 -1.09
CA ASP A 79 13.97 -7.25 -1.91
C ASP A 79 15.06 -7.93 -1.07
N TYR A 80 15.33 -7.39 0.13
CA TYR A 80 16.34 -7.97 1.02
C TYR A 80 15.93 -9.30 1.65
N SER A 81 14.64 -9.46 1.96
CA SER A 81 14.11 -10.63 2.66
C SER A 81 14.14 -11.94 1.87
N GLY A 82 14.42 -11.89 0.57
CA GLY A 82 14.24 -13.02 -0.34
C GLY A 82 12.79 -13.23 -0.81
N LEU A 83 11.84 -12.43 -0.32
CA LEU A 83 10.42 -12.47 -0.75
C LEU A 83 10.13 -11.59 -1.97
N GLY A 84 11.12 -10.90 -2.55
CA GLY A 84 10.92 -10.04 -3.72
C GLY A 84 10.26 -10.73 -4.92
N SER A 85 10.43 -12.05 -5.08
CA SER A 85 9.82 -12.82 -6.17
C SER A 85 8.31 -13.04 -6.01
N ILE A 86 7.77 -12.90 -4.80
CA ILE A 86 6.36 -13.12 -4.46
C ILE A 86 5.65 -11.84 -4.01
N TYR A 87 6.42 -10.79 -3.72
CA TYR A 87 5.95 -9.46 -3.40
C TYR A 87 5.42 -8.74 -4.65
N GLU A 88 4.30 -8.05 -4.51
CA GLU A 88 3.59 -7.36 -5.61
C GLU A 88 3.43 -5.85 -5.32
N GLY A 89 3.99 -5.36 -4.21
CA GLY A 89 3.98 -3.95 -3.84
C GLY A 89 3.32 -3.67 -2.49
N SER A 90 3.51 -2.45 -2.01
CA SER A 90 2.90 -1.91 -0.81
C SER A 90 2.05 -0.68 -1.11
N THR A 91 1.17 -0.35 -0.18
CA THR A 91 0.41 0.90 -0.23
C THR A 91 0.20 1.40 1.18
N VAL A 92 0.69 2.59 1.50
CA VAL A 92 0.39 3.26 2.76
C VAL A 92 -1.03 3.82 2.69
N THR A 93 -1.84 3.48 3.68
CA THR A 93 -3.27 3.80 3.73
C THR A 93 -3.60 4.90 4.72
N GLY A 94 -2.69 5.21 5.64
CA GLY A 94 -2.93 6.20 6.67
C GLY A 94 -1.74 6.48 7.57
N PHE A 95 -1.77 7.65 8.20
CA PHE A 95 -0.86 8.06 9.25
C PHE A 95 -1.65 8.43 10.49
N ARG A 96 -1.09 8.13 11.67
CA ARG A 96 -1.61 8.58 12.96
C ARG A 96 -0.47 9.00 13.87
N PHE A 97 -0.57 10.20 14.42
CA PHE A 97 0.37 10.68 15.43
C PHE A 97 -0.01 10.11 16.79
N ILE A 98 0.95 9.49 17.46
CA ILE A 98 0.83 9.03 18.84
C ILE A 98 1.54 10.09 19.69
N VAL A 99 0.86 10.60 20.72
CA VAL A 99 1.37 11.73 21.53
C VAL A 99 2.06 11.23 22.79
N GLU A 100 1.56 10.12 23.35
CA GLU A 100 2.08 9.48 24.56
C GLU A 100 3.50 8.94 24.36
N VAL A 101 3.78 8.50 23.13
CA VAL A 101 5.10 8.13 22.64
C VAL A 101 5.28 8.92 21.35
N PRO A 102 6.23 9.86 21.24
CA PRO A 102 6.38 10.71 20.05
C PRO A 102 6.71 9.83 18.84
N ALA A 103 5.67 9.37 18.17
CA ALA A 103 5.75 8.34 17.15
C ALA A 103 4.74 8.58 16.04
N LEU A 104 5.12 8.17 14.85
CA LEU A 104 4.27 8.12 13.68
C LEU A 104 3.83 6.67 13.47
N GLU A 105 2.55 6.38 13.70
CA GLU A 105 1.96 5.11 13.32
C GLU A 105 1.59 5.17 11.84
N VAL A 106 2.08 4.18 11.09
CA VAL A 106 1.85 4.01 9.67
C VAL A 106 0.94 2.81 9.47
N GLN A 107 -0.16 3.03 8.74
CA GLN A 107 -1.05 1.96 8.29
C GLN A 107 -0.72 1.67 6.83
N PHE A 108 -0.59 0.39 6.46
CA PHE A 108 -0.21 0.00 5.12
C PHE A 108 -0.82 -1.35 4.73
N ASN A 109 -0.83 -1.61 3.42
CA ASN A 109 -1.16 -2.90 2.83
C ASN A 109 0.05 -3.45 2.09
N ILE A 110 0.27 -4.76 2.20
CA ILE A 110 1.21 -5.53 1.38
C ILE A 110 0.42 -6.42 0.44
N LYS A 111 0.84 -6.51 -0.82
CA LYS A 111 0.30 -7.44 -1.80
C LYS A 111 1.33 -8.51 -2.10
N THR A 112 0.88 -9.77 -2.14
CA THR A 112 1.69 -10.91 -2.59
C THR A 112 0.93 -11.71 -3.63
N LYS A 113 1.64 -12.58 -4.36
CA LYS A 113 1.00 -13.60 -5.20
C LYS A 113 0.18 -14.57 -4.33
N VAL A 114 -0.93 -15.09 -4.89
CA VAL A 114 -1.87 -15.98 -4.18
C VAL A 114 -1.45 -17.45 -4.21
N ASP A 115 -0.63 -17.83 -5.17
CA ASP A 115 -0.12 -19.20 -5.35
C ASP A 115 0.89 -19.61 -4.27
N VAL A 116 1.32 -18.68 -3.42
CA VAL A 116 2.23 -18.96 -2.31
C VAL A 116 1.46 -18.90 -0.99
N ASP A 117 1.41 -20.03 -0.30
CA ASP A 117 0.86 -20.11 1.05
C ASP A 117 1.89 -19.56 2.05
N LEU A 118 1.86 -18.24 2.28
CA LEU A 118 2.62 -17.59 3.33
C LEU A 118 1.76 -17.51 4.59
N ASN A 119 2.28 -18.06 5.68
CA ASN A 119 1.71 -17.78 6.98
C ASN A 119 1.99 -16.32 7.37
N VAL A 120 0.98 -15.61 7.88
CA VAL A 120 1.12 -14.22 8.34
C VAL A 120 2.21 -14.07 9.41
N LEU A 121 2.41 -15.07 10.27
CA LEU A 121 3.45 -15.08 11.30
C LEU A 121 4.85 -15.22 10.69
N ASP A 122 5.00 -16.02 9.64
CA ASP A 122 6.27 -16.16 8.93
C ASP A 122 6.62 -14.86 8.21
N LEU A 123 5.64 -14.28 7.51
CA LEU A 123 5.79 -12.98 6.85
C LEU A 123 6.18 -11.88 7.84
N LEU A 124 5.51 -11.83 8.99
CA LEU A 124 5.80 -10.87 10.05
C LEU A 124 7.20 -11.07 10.64
N THR A 125 7.63 -12.31 10.84
CA THR A 125 8.98 -12.65 11.33
C THR A 125 10.03 -12.19 10.33
N ILE A 126 9.84 -12.48 9.05
CA ILE A 126 10.73 -12.10 7.97
C ILE A 126 10.89 -10.57 7.89
N ILE A 127 9.79 -9.82 7.96
CA ILE A 127 9.85 -8.35 7.93
C ILE A 127 10.60 -7.82 9.15
N ARG A 128 10.34 -8.34 10.36
CA ARG A 128 11.07 -7.93 11.57
C ARG A 128 12.56 -8.18 11.46
N ASP A 129 12.95 -9.34 10.94
CA ASP A 129 14.35 -9.70 10.78
C ASP A 129 15.04 -8.86 9.70
N SER A 130 14.35 -8.55 8.60
CA SER A 130 14.84 -7.59 7.59
C SER A 130 15.07 -6.21 8.19
N VAL A 131 14.12 -5.69 8.99
CA VAL A 131 14.28 -4.38 9.66
C VAL A 131 15.42 -4.42 10.67
N ARG A 132 15.62 -5.51 11.42
CA ARG A 132 16.77 -5.66 12.34
C ARG A 132 18.11 -5.68 11.59
N GLY A 133 18.16 -6.38 10.46
CA GLY A 133 19.40 -6.58 9.70
C GLY A 133 19.80 -5.39 8.83
N LYS A 134 18.82 -4.63 8.32
CA LYS A 134 19.06 -3.52 7.38
C LYS A 134 18.59 -2.15 7.85
N GLY A 135 17.89 -2.09 8.97
CA GLY A 135 17.21 -0.88 9.42
C GLY A 135 16.03 -0.52 8.53
N PHE A 136 15.48 0.66 8.78
CA PHE A 136 14.40 1.24 7.97
C PHE A 136 14.84 2.61 7.47
N ALA A 137 15.85 2.60 6.58
CA ALA A 137 16.64 3.77 6.22
C ALA A 137 17.33 4.39 7.45
N ASP A 138 17.18 5.69 7.68
CA ASP A 138 17.65 6.40 8.88
C ASP A 138 16.56 6.54 9.95
N ALA A 139 15.45 5.80 9.83
CA ALA A 139 14.36 5.78 10.79
C ALA A 139 14.42 4.56 11.70
N THR A 140 14.00 4.75 12.95
CA THR A 140 13.87 3.68 13.94
C THR A 140 12.41 3.23 14.02
N VAL A 141 12.19 1.92 13.80
CA VAL A 141 10.87 1.29 13.90
C VAL A 141 10.75 0.55 15.23
N ASP A 142 9.65 0.77 15.94
CA ASP A 142 9.27 -0.08 17.07
C ASP A 142 8.78 -1.43 16.55
N LEU A 143 9.65 -2.44 16.54
CA LEU A 143 9.35 -3.78 16.04
C LEU A 143 8.21 -4.48 16.80
N ALA A 144 7.97 -4.11 18.06
CA ALA A 144 6.87 -4.68 18.85
C ALA A 144 5.51 -4.13 18.39
N SER A 145 5.50 -2.94 17.78
CA SER A 145 4.30 -2.34 17.18
C SER A 145 3.94 -2.90 15.81
N LEU A 146 4.86 -3.61 15.14
CA LEU A 146 4.60 -4.16 13.81
C LEU A 146 3.57 -5.28 13.88
N THR A 147 2.45 -5.11 13.16
CA THR A 147 1.39 -6.12 13.01
C THR A 147 1.10 -6.39 11.54
N LEU A 148 0.55 -7.58 11.27
CA LEU A 148 0.00 -7.96 9.98
C LEU A 148 -1.23 -8.84 10.16
N GLU A 149 -2.22 -8.62 9.32
CA GLU A 149 -3.46 -9.38 9.25
C GLU A 149 -3.73 -9.76 7.79
N ASP A 150 -4.01 -11.04 7.53
CA ASP A 150 -4.38 -11.53 6.20
C ASP A 150 -5.81 -11.09 5.88
N GLN A 151 -5.95 -10.19 4.90
CA GLN A 151 -7.25 -9.84 4.34
C GLN A 151 -7.60 -10.86 3.27
N ARG A 152 -8.12 -12.01 3.70
CA ARG A 152 -8.80 -12.93 2.79
C ARG A 152 -9.98 -12.19 2.18
N LEU A 153 -9.88 -11.86 0.89
CA LEU A 153 -11.05 -11.49 0.10
C LEU A 153 -12.11 -12.58 0.31
N PRO A 154 -13.38 -12.23 0.64
CA PRO A 154 -14.42 -13.24 0.72
C PRO A 154 -14.50 -13.92 -0.65
N THR A 155 -14.09 -15.17 -0.72
CA THR A 155 -14.46 -16.02 -1.85
C THR A 155 -15.98 -16.04 -1.88
N SER A 156 -16.56 -15.87 -3.07
CA SER A 156 -17.99 -15.89 -3.35
C SER A 156 -18.65 -17.26 -3.08
N ASP A 157 -18.13 -18.03 -2.12
CA ASP A 157 -18.55 -19.37 -1.72
C ASP A 157 -18.95 -19.43 -0.25
N SER A 158 -19.24 -18.29 0.38
CA SER A 158 -19.95 -18.32 1.67
C SER A 158 -21.38 -18.82 1.42
N PRO A 159 -21.79 -20.00 1.93
CA PRO A 159 -23.16 -20.45 1.77
C PRO A 159 -24.12 -19.48 2.46
N PRO A 160 -25.30 -19.21 1.88
CA PRO A 160 -26.27 -18.30 2.47
C PRO A 160 -26.65 -18.80 3.87
N ASN A 161 -26.57 -17.88 4.84
CA ASN A 161 -27.04 -18.01 6.21
C ASN A 161 -28.23 -18.97 6.33
N SER A 162 -28.04 -20.11 7.01
CA SER A 162 -29.17 -20.87 7.53
C SER A 162 -29.89 -20.02 8.59
N PRO A 163 -31.20 -19.76 8.45
CA PRO A 163 -31.93 -18.99 9.44
C PRO A 163 -31.99 -19.74 10.77
N ALA A 164 -31.81 -18.98 11.84
CA ALA A 164 -31.89 -19.40 13.22
C ALA A 164 -33.16 -20.23 13.47
N SER A 165 -32.96 -21.43 14.03
CA SER A 165 -34.04 -22.25 14.58
C SER A 165 -34.62 -21.52 15.79
N THR A 166 -35.81 -20.93 15.62
CA THR A 166 -36.62 -20.42 16.72
C THR A 166 -37.08 -21.62 17.55
N ARG A 167 -36.40 -21.85 18.67
CA ARG A 167 -36.85 -22.73 19.75
C ARG A 167 -38.13 -22.12 20.35
N LYS A 168 -39.30 -22.66 20.00
CA LYS A 168 -40.52 -22.47 20.79
C LYS A 168 -40.55 -23.53 21.90
N GLY A 169 -40.89 -23.07 23.10
CA GLY A 169 -41.26 -23.93 24.23
C GLY A 169 -42.63 -24.56 24.06
#